data_AF-A0A2A6CZH7-F1
#
_entry.id   AF-A0A2A6CZH7-F1
#
_cell.length_a   1.000
_cell.length_b   1.000
_cell.length_c   1.000
_cell.angle_alpha   90.00
_cell.angle_beta   90.00
_cell.angle_gamma   90.00
#
_symmetry.space_group_name_H-M   'P 1'
#
loop_
_entity.id
_entity.type
_entity.pdbx_description
1 polymer ?
#
loop_
_entity_poly.entity_id
_entity_poly.type
_entity_poly.pdbx_seq_one_letter_code
_entity_poly.pdbx_strand_id
1 'polypeptide(L)'
;MSYAAAAGFSQLLRHVFVLTTLLYEVTATIMEPQAPCHYDLPYTNTFPIFCQLNYHGANYLCDPAGLMSRTEVDLLADTVSSLNLSTAFCQPHCGTKKLRVAVVLENVASLHGLQTCSQSVPPLHTFSSRPPALVPAALEFARLLNDHWDDAAPADLLIVLIKSVLNPRLQSKLLLRSFHPSHIHRPIIVPYFTRRLSHLSRYSVGVFLNPRQSYLEALKETFAHAGKLITMKQLPIMMPKPTTIPRWVIYATLGLLATVIIAVRMANWVSRRMDRARKPKWCTASYKADSRFRAGFAGGMMIRNEQTRKSTMMFRSFNKRNGIPPAQRI
;
A
#
# COMPACT_ATOMS: atom_id res chain seq x y z
N MET A 1 52.96 -32.18 -26.51
CA MET A 1 51.51 -32.49 -26.55
C MET A 1 50.78 -31.69 -25.46
N SER A 2 50.51 -30.38 -25.63
CA SER A 2 49.76 -29.61 -24.61
C SER A 2 48.92 -28.44 -25.15
N TYR A 3 48.87 -28.19 -26.45
CA TYR A 3 48.12 -27.04 -27.00
C TYR A 3 46.74 -27.39 -27.60
N ALA A 4 46.44 -28.68 -27.81
CA ALA A 4 45.15 -29.10 -28.38
C ALA A 4 43.99 -29.11 -27.37
N ALA A 5 44.27 -29.28 -26.08
CA ALA A 5 43.24 -29.36 -25.04
C ALA A 5 42.61 -27.99 -24.69
N ALA A 6 43.37 -26.90 -24.82
CA ALA A 6 42.90 -25.55 -24.48
C ALA A 6 41.91 -24.99 -25.52
N ALA A 7 42.09 -25.32 -26.82
CA ALA A 7 41.20 -24.89 -27.88
C ALA A 7 39.82 -25.58 -27.79
N GLY A 8 39.80 -26.88 -27.49
CA GLY A 8 38.57 -27.64 -27.30
C GLY A 8 37.73 -27.14 -26.11
N PHE A 9 38.38 -26.72 -25.01
CA PHE A 9 37.69 -26.21 -23.83
C PHE A 9 37.05 -24.82 -24.07
N SER A 10 37.71 -23.95 -24.84
CA SER A 10 37.17 -22.64 -25.22
C SER A 10 35.96 -22.75 -26.17
N GLN A 11 35.98 -23.73 -27.09
CA GLN A 11 34.86 -24.02 -27.98
C GLN A 11 33.68 -24.63 -27.24
N LEU A 12 33.92 -25.54 -26.30
CA LEU A 12 32.89 -26.09 -25.40
C LEU A 12 32.24 -25.01 -24.53
N LEU A 13 33.03 -24.10 -23.96
CA LEU A 13 32.50 -22.97 -23.20
C LEU A 13 31.65 -22.02 -24.04
N ARG A 14 32.04 -21.74 -25.30
CA ARG A 14 31.21 -20.93 -26.21
C ARG A 14 29.91 -21.64 -26.59
N HIS A 15 29.94 -22.94 -26.86
CA HIS A 15 28.72 -23.69 -27.15
C HIS A 15 27.80 -23.80 -25.93
N VAL A 16 28.34 -24.00 -24.72
CA VAL A 16 27.56 -23.97 -23.48
C VAL A 16 26.98 -22.58 -23.25
N PHE A 17 27.74 -21.50 -23.48
CA PHE A 17 27.26 -20.13 -23.31
C PHE A 17 26.13 -19.81 -24.30
N VAL A 18 26.28 -20.20 -25.58
CA VAL A 18 25.26 -20.02 -26.62
C VAL A 18 24.03 -20.87 -26.34
N LEU A 19 24.18 -22.11 -25.84
CA LEU A 19 23.05 -22.93 -25.41
C LEU A 19 22.33 -22.31 -24.21
N THR A 20 23.06 -21.73 -23.25
CA THR A 20 22.46 -21.04 -22.09
C THR A 20 21.77 -19.74 -22.47
N THR A 21 22.28 -18.99 -23.45
CA THR A 21 21.60 -17.78 -23.96
C THR A 21 20.39 -18.11 -24.81
N LEU A 22 20.42 -19.19 -25.60
CA LEU A 22 19.24 -19.67 -26.33
C LEU A 22 18.19 -20.26 -25.40
N LEU A 23 18.60 -21.00 -24.36
CA LEU A 23 17.70 -21.42 -23.26
C LEU A 23 17.14 -20.21 -22.50
N TYR A 24 17.90 -19.12 -22.37
CA TYR A 24 17.46 -17.88 -21.74
C TYR A 24 16.41 -17.15 -22.59
N GLU A 25 16.60 -17.05 -23.90
CA GLU A 25 15.58 -16.47 -24.81
C GLU A 25 14.32 -17.33 -24.85
N VAL A 26 14.46 -18.67 -24.95
CA VAL A 26 13.31 -19.58 -24.94
C VAL A 26 12.58 -19.52 -23.60
N THR A 27 13.27 -19.47 -22.45
CA THR A 27 12.60 -19.35 -21.14
C THR A 27 12.08 -17.95 -20.81
N ALA A 28 12.68 -16.89 -21.34
CA ALA A 28 12.16 -15.51 -21.22
C ALA A 28 10.91 -15.28 -22.08
N THR A 29 10.77 -15.99 -23.22
CA THR A 29 9.54 -15.96 -24.03
C THR A 29 8.40 -16.83 -23.49
N ILE A 30 8.65 -17.72 -22.53
CA ILE A 30 7.65 -18.73 -22.12
C ILE A 30 6.62 -18.21 -21.10
N MET A 31 6.81 -17.11 -20.38
CA MET A 31 5.75 -16.60 -19.50
C MET A 31 6.03 -15.17 -19.01
N GLU A 32 5.84 -14.18 -19.87
CA GLU A 32 5.46 -12.88 -19.33
C GLU A 32 4.06 -13.03 -18.72
N PRO A 33 3.86 -12.73 -17.41
CA PRO A 33 2.56 -12.90 -16.80
C PRO A 33 1.56 -12.00 -17.51
N GLN A 34 0.50 -12.59 -18.07
CA GLN A 34 -0.50 -11.82 -18.80
C GLN A 34 -1.11 -10.76 -17.88
N ALA A 35 -1.29 -9.56 -18.43
CA ALA A 35 -1.96 -8.48 -17.72
C ALA A 35 -3.48 -8.76 -17.70
N PRO A 36 -4.22 -8.44 -16.63
CA PRO A 36 -5.63 -8.83 -16.47
C PRO A 36 -6.54 -8.33 -17.61
N CYS A 37 -6.21 -7.20 -18.23
CA CYS A 37 -6.93 -6.64 -19.38
C CYS A 37 -6.64 -7.35 -20.72
N HIS A 38 -5.74 -8.32 -20.75
CA HIS A 38 -5.40 -9.11 -21.94
C HIS A 38 -5.83 -10.57 -21.82
N TYR A 39 -6.61 -10.91 -20.79
CA TYR A 39 -7.10 -12.27 -20.60
C TYR A 39 -8.09 -12.62 -21.71
N ASP A 40 -8.10 -13.89 -22.10
CA ASP A 40 -9.09 -14.40 -23.03
C ASP A 40 -10.50 -14.11 -22.52
N LEU A 41 -11.41 -13.82 -23.44
CA LEU A 41 -12.79 -13.50 -23.12
C LEU A 41 -13.66 -14.77 -23.16
N PRO A 42 -14.62 -14.94 -22.24
CA PRO A 42 -15.48 -16.12 -22.12
C PRO A 42 -16.17 -16.62 -23.40
N TYR A 43 -16.39 -15.74 -24.38
CA TYR A 43 -17.02 -16.08 -25.65
C TYR A 43 -16.03 -16.55 -26.73
N THR A 44 -14.72 -16.47 -26.49
CA THR A 44 -13.71 -16.94 -27.44
C THR A 44 -13.54 -18.46 -27.35
N ASN A 45 -13.20 -19.09 -28.47
CA ASN A 45 -12.97 -20.54 -28.51
C ASN A 45 -11.70 -20.96 -27.74
N THR A 46 -10.79 -20.02 -27.46
CA THR A 46 -9.56 -20.26 -26.70
C THR A 46 -9.81 -20.23 -25.20
N PHE A 47 -10.87 -19.56 -24.73
CA PHE A 47 -11.15 -19.41 -23.31
C PHE A 47 -11.32 -20.73 -22.55
N PRO A 48 -12.06 -21.74 -23.04
CA PRO A 48 -12.16 -23.02 -22.34
C PRO A 48 -10.82 -23.75 -22.21
N ILE A 49 -9.91 -23.55 -23.16
CA ILE A 49 -8.56 -24.11 -23.16
C ILE A 49 -7.70 -23.35 -22.16
N PHE A 50 -7.69 -22.01 -22.24
CA PHE A 50 -6.99 -21.12 -21.32
C PHE A 50 -7.41 -21.39 -19.87
N CYS A 51 -8.70 -21.45 -19.58
CA CYS A 51 -9.24 -21.65 -18.24
C CYS A 51 -9.28 -23.12 -17.79
N GLN A 52 -8.87 -24.07 -18.64
CA GLN A 52 -8.96 -25.52 -18.39
C GLN A 52 -10.36 -26.00 -17.98
N LEU A 53 -11.43 -25.38 -18.52
CA LEU A 53 -12.82 -25.68 -18.15
C LEU A 53 -13.18 -27.15 -18.41
N ASN A 54 -12.70 -27.70 -19.52
CA ASN A 54 -12.97 -29.09 -19.90
C ASN A 54 -12.25 -30.10 -18.99
N TYR A 55 -11.07 -29.74 -18.46
CA TYR A 55 -10.32 -30.61 -17.55
C TYR A 55 -11.02 -30.71 -16.20
N HIS A 56 -11.46 -29.57 -15.68
CA HIS A 56 -12.12 -29.48 -14.38
C HIS A 56 -13.60 -29.89 -14.41
N GLY A 57 -14.27 -29.75 -15.55
CA GLY A 57 -15.73 -29.94 -15.63
C GLY A 57 -16.53 -28.89 -14.84
N ALA A 58 -15.89 -27.81 -14.42
CA ALA A 58 -16.46 -26.78 -13.57
C ALA A 58 -16.53 -25.44 -14.31
N ASN A 59 -17.74 -25.09 -14.74
CA ASN A 59 -17.94 -23.88 -15.56
C ASN A 59 -17.84 -22.57 -14.76
N TYR A 60 -17.50 -22.57 -13.47
CA TYR A 60 -17.34 -21.35 -12.66
C TYR A 60 -15.88 -21.05 -12.31
N LEU A 61 -14.95 -21.92 -12.68
CA LEU A 61 -13.55 -21.87 -12.29
C LEU A 61 -12.66 -21.73 -13.53
N CYS A 62 -11.84 -20.69 -13.57
CA CYS A 62 -10.80 -20.49 -14.57
C CYS A 62 -9.44 -20.74 -13.91
N ASP A 63 -8.74 -21.80 -14.31
CA ASP A 63 -7.44 -22.18 -13.75
C ASP A 63 -6.38 -22.31 -14.85
N PRO A 64 -5.89 -21.19 -15.42
CA PRO A 64 -4.85 -21.22 -16.45
C PRO A 64 -3.54 -21.85 -15.97
N ALA A 65 -3.31 -21.83 -14.67
CA ALA A 65 -2.10 -22.31 -14.03
C ALA A 65 -2.14 -23.80 -13.66
N GLY A 66 -3.30 -24.45 -13.74
CA GLY A 66 -3.49 -25.82 -13.26
C GLY A 66 -3.13 -25.98 -11.78
N LEU A 67 -3.49 -25.00 -10.94
CA LEU A 67 -3.17 -25.01 -9.51
C LEU A 67 -4.00 -26.00 -8.71
N MET A 68 -5.22 -26.31 -9.17
CA MET A 68 -6.09 -27.29 -8.55
C MET A 68 -6.15 -28.56 -9.38
N SER A 69 -6.35 -29.68 -8.71
CA SER A 69 -6.70 -30.95 -9.36
C SER A 69 -8.21 -31.03 -9.58
N ARG A 70 -8.63 -31.83 -10.58
CA ARG A 70 -10.06 -32.10 -10.82
C ARG A 70 -10.81 -32.54 -9.57
N THR A 71 -10.22 -33.41 -8.74
CA THR A 71 -10.84 -33.88 -7.49
C THR A 71 -11.03 -32.77 -6.47
N GLU A 72 -10.11 -31.81 -6.37
CA GLU A 72 -10.29 -30.65 -5.49
C GLU A 72 -11.41 -29.75 -5.98
N VAL A 73 -11.55 -29.59 -7.29
CA VAL A 73 -12.63 -28.79 -7.88
C VAL A 73 -13.99 -29.44 -7.68
N ASP A 74 -14.08 -30.76 -7.84
CA ASP A 74 -15.29 -31.53 -7.54
C ASP A 74 -15.71 -31.35 -6.07
N LEU A 75 -14.76 -31.42 -5.14
CA LEU A 75 -14.99 -31.16 -3.70
C LEU A 75 -15.39 -29.70 -3.39
N LEU A 76 -15.08 -28.75 -4.27
CA LEU A 76 -15.49 -27.36 -4.17
C LEU A 76 -16.92 -27.15 -4.70
N ALA A 77 -17.34 -27.94 -5.69
CA ALA A 77 -18.66 -27.83 -6.32
C ALA A 77 -19.80 -28.02 -5.32
N ASP A 78 -19.63 -28.91 -4.34
CA ASP A 78 -20.57 -29.10 -3.22
C ASP A 78 -20.76 -27.81 -2.40
N THR A 79 -19.67 -27.05 -2.21
CA THR A 79 -19.71 -25.79 -1.47
C THR A 79 -20.42 -24.71 -2.28
N VAL A 80 -20.12 -24.61 -3.58
CA VAL A 80 -20.75 -23.62 -4.48
C VAL A 80 -22.25 -23.88 -4.64
N SER A 81 -22.64 -25.15 -4.80
CA SER A 81 -24.04 -25.56 -4.94
C SER A 81 -24.85 -25.28 -3.67
N SER A 82 -24.26 -25.48 -2.48
CA SER A 82 -24.90 -25.16 -1.19
C SER A 82 -25.29 -23.68 -1.04
N LEU A 83 -24.55 -22.77 -1.69
CA LEU A 83 -24.80 -21.34 -1.68
C LEU A 83 -25.78 -20.89 -2.78
N ASN A 84 -26.31 -21.82 -3.57
CA ASN A 84 -27.21 -21.58 -4.70
C ASN A 84 -26.66 -20.55 -5.71
N LEU A 85 -25.33 -20.56 -5.91
CA LEU A 85 -24.65 -19.71 -6.89
C LEU A 85 -24.72 -20.36 -8.28
N SER A 86 -24.80 -19.53 -9.31
CA SER A 86 -24.64 -19.92 -10.71
C SER A 86 -23.26 -19.50 -11.23
N THR A 87 -22.79 -20.13 -12.30
CA THR A 87 -21.57 -19.69 -12.99
C THR A 87 -21.74 -18.34 -13.70
N ALA A 88 -20.66 -17.57 -13.83
CA ALA A 88 -20.55 -16.43 -14.76
C ALA A 88 -20.03 -16.83 -16.16
N PHE A 89 -19.27 -17.93 -16.31
CA PHE A 89 -18.74 -18.41 -17.60
C PHE A 89 -19.76 -19.29 -18.32
N CYS A 90 -20.84 -18.65 -18.76
CA CYS A 90 -21.88 -19.34 -19.50
C CYS A 90 -22.34 -18.51 -20.68
N GLN A 91 -22.80 -19.21 -21.70
CA GLN A 91 -23.46 -18.65 -22.86
C GLN A 91 -24.65 -17.75 -22.45
N PRO A 92 -25.09 -16.81 -23.31
CA PRO A 92 -25.80 -15.57 -22.94
C PRO A 92 -27.14 -15.72 -22.19
N HIS A 93 -27.62 -16.94 -21.92
CA HIS A 93 -28.91 -17.22 -21.27
C HIS A 93 -28.78 -17.91 -19.90
N CYS A 94 -27.63 -17.75 -19.28
CA CYS A 94 -27.40 -18.24 -17.93
C CYS A 94 -28.37 -17.61 -16.92
N GLY A 95 -29.17 -18.46 -16.27
CA GLY A 95 -30.32 -18.09 -15.46
C GLY A 95 -30.12 -16.82 -14.63
N THR A 96 -30.94 -15.80 -14.90
CA THR A 96 -30.82 -14.46 -14.31
C THR A 96 -31.15 -14.39 -12.82
N LYS A 97 -31.78 -15.44 -12.27
CA LYS A 97 -32.32 -15.45 -10.91
C LYS A 97 -31.29 -15.74 -9.82
N LYS A 98 -30.21 -16.48 -10.11
CA LYS A 98 -29.18 -16.86 -9.13
C LYS A 98 -27.99 -15.90 -9.17
N LEU A 99 -27.32 -15.69 -8.03
CA LEU A 99 -26.07 -14.90 -7.96
C LEU A 99 -24.96 -15.60 -8.77
N ARG A 100 -24.22 -14.83 -9.57
CA ARG A 100 -23.19 -15.36 -10.47
C ARG A 100 -21.81 -15.31 -9.83
N VAL A 101 -21.06 -16.40 -9.94
CA VAL A 101 -19.70 -16.51 -9.43
C VAL A 101 -18.71 -16.87 -10.52
N ALA A 102 -17.54 -16.24 -10.44
CA ALA A 102 -16.33 -16.60 -11.17
C ALA A 102 -15.18 -16.80 -10.18
N VAL A 103 -14.40 -17.85 -10.35
CA VAL A 103 -13.17 -18.10 -9.59
C VAL A 103 -12.02 -18.12 -10.58
N VAL A 104 -10.93 -17.41 -10.28
CA VAL A 104 -9.75 -17.32 -11.14
C VAL A 104 -8.52 -17.67 -10.33
N LEU A 105 -7.76 -18.66 -10.81
CA LEU A 105 -6.53 -19.13 -10.16
C LEU A 105 -5.33 -18.76 -11.01
N GLU A 106 -4.57 -17.78 -10.54
CA GLU A 106 -3.44 -17.23 -11.26
C GLU A 106 -2.11 -17.64 -10.62
N ASN A 107 -1.14 -18.06 -11.43
CA ASN A 107 0.17 -18.46 -10.93
C ASN A 107 1.00 -17.24 -10.53
N VAL A 108 1.01 -16.23 -11.39
CA VAL A 108 1.85 -15.05 -11.24
C VAL A 108 1.10 -13.80 -11.68
N ALA A 109 0.98 -12.81 -10.80
CA ALA A 109 0.53 -11.47 -11.18
C ALA A 109 1.74 -10.53 -11.34
N SER A 110 1.83 -9.85 -12.48
CA SER A 110 2.88 -8.85 -12.72
C SER A 110 2.41 -7.46 -12.31
N LEU A 111 3.18 -6.79 -11.43
CA LEU A 111 2.94 -5.37 -11.14
C LEU A 111 3.09 -4.49 -12.38
N HIS A 112 4.00 -4.85 -13.29
CA HIS A 112 4.18 -4.15 -14.55
C HIS A 112 2.92 -4.27 -15.43
N GLY A 113 2.34 -5.48 -15.52
CA GLY A 113 1.10 -5.73 -16.26
C GLY A 113 -0.11 -4.97 -15.68
N LEU A 114 -0.16 -4.73 -14.36
CA LEU A 114 -1.21 -3.89 -13.79
C LEU A 114 -1.13 -2.43 -14.27
N GLN A 115 0.09 -1.91 -14.42
CA GLN A 115 0.30 -0.54 -14.88
C GLN A 115 0.00 -0.36 -16.36
N THR A 116 0.21 -1.39 -17.18
CA THR A 116 -0.16 -1.35 -18.60
C THR A 116 -1.68 -1.31 -18.77
N CYS A 117 -2.43 -2.00 -17.91
CA CYS A 117 -3.89 -2.00 -17.93
C CYS A 117 -4.52 -0.73 -17.36
N SER A 118 -3.90 -0.09 -16.36
CA SER A 118 -4.46 1.13 -15.78
C SER A 118 -3.41 2.11 -15.28
N GLN A 119 -3.56 3.36 -15.73
CA GLN A 119 -2.77 4.50 -15.28
C GLN A 119 -3.15 4.96 -13.86
N SER A 120 -4.27 4.48 -13.30
CA SER A 120 -4.67 4.74 -11.91
C SER A 120 -3.82 3.97 -10.90
N VAL A 121 -3.11 2.94 -11.35
CA VAL A 121 -2.19 2.17 -10.52
C VAL A 121 -0.98 3.05 -10.21
N PRO A 122 -0.71 3.35 -8.92
CA PRO A 122 0.37 4.26 -8.59
C PRO A 122 1.69 3.68 -9.12
N PRO A 123 2.65 4.55 -9.51
CA PRO A 123 3.87 4.10 -10.16
C PRO A 123 4.57 3.06 -9.29
N LEU A 124 5.17 2.04 -9.91
CA LEU A 124 5.88 0.91 -9.30
C LEU A 124 6.85 1.30 -8.16
N HIS A 125 7.20 2.59 -8.10
CA HIS A 125 7.94 3.21 -7.03
C HIS A 125 7.28 3.26 -5.66
N THR A 126 5.95 3.33 -5.61
CA THR A 126 5.14 3.40 -4.38
C THR A 126 4.84 2.02 -3.80
N PHE A 127 4.82 0.97 -4.64
CA PHE A 127 4.70 -0.41 -4.19
C PHE A 127 6.00 -0.84 -3.50
N SER A 128 6.03 -0.66 -2.18
CA SER A 128 7.05 -1.25 -1.33
C SER A 128 6.94 -2.77 -1.41
N SER A 129 8.06 -3.50 -1.40
CA SER A 129 8.08 -4.96 -1.27
C SER A 129 7.53 -5.48 0.07
N ARG A 130 6.97 -4.59 0.90
CA ARG A 130 6.34 -4.91 2.17
C ARG A 130 5.00 -5.64 1.92
N PRO A 131 4.67 -6.66 2.72
CA PRO A 131 3.42 -7.42 2.63
C PRO A 131 2.15 -6.56 2.48
N PRO A 132 1.92 -5.47 3.26
CA PRO A 132 0.67 -4.70 3.13
C PRO A 132 0.47 -4.02 1.78
N ALA A 133 1.51 -3.85 0.96
CA ALA A 133 1.38 -3.20 -0.35
C ALA A 133 0.98 -4.17 -1.49
N LEU A 134 1.11 -5.49 -1.29
CA LEU A 134 0.75 -6.50 -2.30
C LEU A 134 -0.75 -6.79 -2.35
N VAL A 135 -1.44 -6.69 -1.20
CA VAL A 135 -2.89 -6.90 -1.11
C VAL A 135 -3.67 -5.88 -1.96
N PRO A 136 -3.38 -4.56 -1.90
CA PRO A 136 -4.00 -3.59 -2.81
C PRO A 136 -3.74 -3.88 -4.29
N ALA A 137 -2.56 -4.38 -4.65
CA ALA A 137 -2.25 -4.75 -6.03
C ALA A 137 -3.08 -5.96 -6.49
N ALA A 138 -3.23 -6.98 -5.63
CA ALA A 138 -4.09 -8.13 -5.90
C ALA A 138 -5.57 -7.74 -6.03
N LEU A 139 -6.03 -6.79 -5.21
CA LEU A 139 -7.38 -6.25 -5.33
C LEU A 139 -7.59 -5.50 -6.64
N GLU A 140 -6.61 -4.70 -7.03
CA GLU A 140 -6.64 -3.98 -8.30
C GLU A 140 -6.60 -4.92 -9.50
N PHE A 141 -5.85 -6.02 -9.40
CA PHE A 141 -5.89 -7.10 -10.39
C PHE A 141 -7.31 -7.65 -10.55
N ALA A 142 -7.96 -7.99 -9.44
CA ALA A 142 -9.34 -8.50 -9.47
C ALA A 142 -10.32 -7.49 -10.06
N ARG A 143 -10.17 -6.20 -9.74
CA ARG A 143 -10.98 -5.12 -10.30
C ARG A 143 -10.82 -5.03 -11.83
N LEU A 144 -9.58 -4.94 -12.32
CA LEU A 144 -9.31 -4.82 -13.75
C LEU A 144 -9.78 -6.04 -14.53
N LEU A 145 -9.64 -7.23 -13.95
CA LEU A 145 -10.15 -8.46 -14.56
C LEU A 145 -11.68 -8.47 -14.61
N ASN A 146 -12.35 -8.07 -13.51
CA ASN A 146 -13.80 -7.94 -13.50
C ASN A 146 -14.28 -6.93 -14.55
N ASP A 147 -13.63 -5.77 -14.65
CA ASP A 147 -13.98 -4.73 -15.62
C ASP A 147 -13.80 -5.24 -17.07
N HIS A 148 -12.71 -5.98 -17.34
CA HIS A 148 -12.45 -6.59 -18.66
C HIS A 148 -13.49 -7.67 -19.03
N TRP A 149 -13.95 -8.44 -18.05
CA TRP A 149 -14.92 -9.52 -18.27
C TRP A 149 -16.38 -9.09 -18.08
N ASP A 150 -16.67 -7.84 -17.70
CA ASP A 150 -17.99 -7.43 -17.26
C ASP A 150 -19.06 -7.61 -18.36
N ASP A 151 -18.69 -7.32 -19.61
CA ASP A 151 -19.56 -7.49 -20.77
C ASP A 151 -19.75 -8.97 -21.17
N ALA A 152 -18.72 -9.80 -20.96
CA ALA A 152 -18.67 -11.17 -21.46
C ALA A 152 -19.14 -12.23 -20.43
N ALA A 153 -18.64 -12.16 -19.20
CA ALA A 153 -18.98 -13.03 -18.07
C ALA A 153 -19.29 -12.18 -16.83
N PRO A 154 -20.47 -11.55 -16.80
CA PRO A 154 -20.92 -10.78 -15.65
C PRO A 154 -21.01 -11.62 -14.36
N ALA A 155 -20.07 -11.39 -13.43
CA ALA A 155 -20.07 -12.01 -12.09
C ALA A 155 -20.60 -11.03 -11.03
N ASP A 156 -21.34 -11.54 -10.03
CA ASP A 156 -21.66 -10.77 -8.81
C ASP A 156 -20.60 -10.96 -7.73
N LEU A 157 -19.90 -12.10 -7.75
CA LEU A 157 -18.77 -12.44 -6.90
C LEU A 157 -17.64 -12.99 -7.78
N LEU A 158 -16.52 -12.29 -7.83
CA LEU A 158 -15.28 -12.76 -8.44
C LEU A 158 -14.30 -13.12 -7.32
N ILE A 159 -13.79 -14.34 -7.29
CA ILE A 159 -12.74 -14.74 -6.35
C ILE A 159 -11.46 -14.94 -7.15
N VAL A 160 -10.44 -14.14 -6.87
CA VAL A 160 -9.12 -14.27 -7.51
C VAL A 160 -8.12 -14.80 -6.50
N LEU A 161 -7.44 -15.89 -6.84
CA LEU A 161 -6.33 -16.43 -6.07
C LEU A 161 -5.05 -16.23 -6.88
N ILE A 162 -4.10 -15.49 -6.32
CA ILE A 162 -2.81 -15.21 -6.95
C ILE A 162 -1.75 -15.94 -6.14
N LYS A 163 -1.09 -16.94 -6.72
CA LYS A 163 -0.06 -17.73 -6.04
C LYS A 163 1.21 -16.93 -5.75
N SER A 164 1.62 -16.06 -6.67
CA SER A 164 2.78 -15.21 -6.48
C SER A 164 2.65 -13.86 -7.19
N VAL A 165 3.29 -12.84 -6.65
CA VAL A 165 3.34 -11.51 -7.28
C VAL A 165 4.78 -11.23 -7.71
N LEU A 166 4.96 -10.89 -8.97
CA LEU A 166 6.26 -10.53 -9.55
C LEU A 166 6.51 -9.03 -9.35
N ASN A 167 7.65 -8.70 -8.72
CA ASN A 167 8.11 -7.32 -8.59
C ASN A 167 9.45 -7.12 -9.32
N PRO A 168 9.48 -6.36 -10.42
CA PRO A 168 10.70 -6.20 -11.23
C PRO A 168 11.83 -5.45 -10.49
N ARG A 169 11.56 -4.74 -9.39
CA ARG A 169 12.63 -4.11 -8.57
C ARG A 169 13.52 -5.12 -7.84
N LEU A 170 13.01 -6.33 -7.60
CA LEU A 170 13.81 -7.41 -7.02
C LEU A 170 14.61 -8.16 -8.09
N GLN A 171 14.33 -7.97 -9.38
CA GLN A 171 15.14 -8.54 -10.46
C GLN A 171 16.47 -7.81 -10.61
N SER A 172 16.50 -6.48 -10.44
CA SER A 172 17.72 -5.69 -10.65
C SER A 172 18.74 -5.74 -9.49
N LYS A 173 18.32 -6.10 -8.27
CA LYS A 173 19.19 -6.13 -7.08
C LYS A 173 19.88 -7.47 -6.80
N LEU A 174 19.55 -8.53 -7.54
CA LEU A 174 19.95 -9.92 -7.26
C LEU A 174 20.66 -10.60 -8.44
N LEU A 175 21.36 -9.85 -9.29
CA LEU A 175 22.13 -10.39 -10.42
C LEU A 175 23.32 -11.31 -10.06
N LEU A 176 23.45 -11.81 -8.83
CA LEU A 176 24.58 -12.67 -8.43
C LEU A 176 24.23 -13.89 -7.56
N ARG A 177 22.96 -14.21 -7.27
CA ARG A 177 22.62 -15.48 -6.61
C ARG A 177 21.33 -16.07 -7.14
N SER A 178 21.47 -17.18 -7.87
CA SER A 178 20.45 -18.12 -8.31
C SER A 178 19.34 -17.58 -9.23
N PHE A 179 19.26 -18.20 -10.40
CA PHE A 179 18.26 -18.09 -11.45
C PHE A 179 16.83 -18.40 -10.97
N HIS A 180 16.26 -17.57 -10.12
CA HIS A 180 14.82 -17.53 -9.91
C HIS A 180 14.35 -16.08 -9.99
N PRO A 181 13.35 -15.75 -10.86
CA PRO A 181 12.65 -14.50 -10.72
C PRO A 181 12.20 -14.40 -9.27
N SER A 182 12.41 -13.27 -8.63
CA SER A 182 12.15 -13.06 -7.22
C SER A 182 10.64 -13.00 -6.96
N HIS A 183 9.99 -14.16 -7.08
CA HIS A 183 8.59 -14.38 -6.74
C HIS A 183 8.45 -14.24 -5.24
N ILE A 184 7.58 -13.35 -4.81
CA ILE A 184 7.11 -13.38 -3.43
C ILE A 184 6.07 -14.49 -3.37
N HIS A 185 6.48 -15.68 -2.93
CA HIS A 185 5.63 -16.86 -2.73
C HIS A 185 4.74 -16.68 -1.49
N ARG A 186 3.84 -15.71 -1.56
CA ARG A 186 2.79 -15.50 -0.57
C ARG A 186 1.46 -15.45 -1.32
N PRO A 187 0.73 -16.58 -1.37
CA PRO A 187 -0.52 -16.62 -2.09
C PRO A 187 -1.50 -15.63 -1.47
N ILE A 188 -2.24 -14.90 -2.31
CA ILE A 188 -3.25 -13.93 -1.90
C ILE A 188 -4.58 -14.36 -2.51
N ILE A 189 -5.61 -14.44 -1.67
CA ILE A 189 -6.99 -14.61 -2.13
C ILE A 189 -7.75 -13.30 -2.00
N VAL A 190 -8.51 -12.94 -3.02
CA VAL A 190 -9.30 -11.71 -3.08
C VAL A 190 -10.72 -12.05 -3.49
N PRO A 191 -11.69 -12.00 -2.55
CA PRO A 191 -13.10 -11.92 -2.91
C PRO A 191 -13.41 -10.50 -3.40
N TYR A 192 -14.01 -10.36 -4.57
CA TYR A 192 -14.39 -9.10 -5.18
C TYR A 192 -15.90 -9.10 -5.44
N PHE A 193 -16.62 -8.24 -4.72
CA PHE A 193 -18.08 -8.15 -4.77
C PHE A 193 -18.54 -7.02 -5.68
N THR A 194 -19.37 -7.32 -6.67
CA THR A 194 -19.81 -6.37 -7.71
C THR A 194 -21.30 -6.52 -8.01
N ARG A 195 -21.84 -5.66 -8.89
CA ARG A 195 -23.22 -5.72 -9.40
C ARG A 195 -24.26 -5.85 -8.29
N ARG A 196 -24.96 -6.98 -8.17
CA ARG A 196 -25.98 -7.21 -7.12
C ARG A 196 -25.39 -7.22 -5.72
N LEU A 197 -24.10 -7.54 -5.60
CA LEU A 197 -23.34 -7.54 -4.35
C LEU A 197 -22.46 -6.30 -4.18
N SER A 198 -22.63 -5.25 -4.99
CA SER A 198 -21.86 -3.99 -4.90
C SER A 198 -21.87 -3.34 -3.51
N HIS A 199 -22.91 -3.56 -2.72
CA HIS A 199 -23.00 -3.11 -1.34
C HIS A 199 -22.02 -3.82 -0.38
N LEU A 200 -21.56 -5.04 -0.73
CA LEU A 200 -20.51 -5.77 -0.02
C LEU A 200 -19.11 -5.42 -0.53
N SER A 201 -18.97 -4.48 -1.48
CA SER A 201 -17.67 -4.07 -2.03
C SER A 201 -16.65 -3.70 -0.95
N ARG A 202 -17.09 -3.16 0.20
CA ARG A 202 -16.24 -2.85 1.36
C ARG A 202 -15.56 -4.07 1.99
N TYR A 203 -16.10 -5.25 1.79
CA TYR A 203 -15.52 -6.53 2.25
C TYR A 203 -14.63 -7.17 1.19
N SER A 204 -14.40 -6.50 0.05
CA SER A 204 -13.47 -6.97 -0.98
C SER A 204 -12.04 -6.67 -0.58
N VAL A 205 -11.54 -7.42 0.40
CA VAL A 205 -10.18 -7.25 0.94
C VAL A 205 -9.42 -8.55 0.72
N GLY A 206 -8.24 -8.42 0.11
CA GLY A 206 -7.35 -9.56 -0.09
C GLY A 206 -6.72 -10.04 1.21
N VAL A 207 -6.59 -11.35 1.36
CA VAL A 207 -5.99 -12.00 2.53
C VAL A 207 -4.82 -12.87 2.07
N PHE A 208 -3.72 -12.81 2.82
CA PHE A 208 -2.60 -13.72 2.62
C PHE A 208 -2.98 -15.12 3.10
N LEU A 209 -2.78 -16.10 2.23
CA LEU A 209 -2.95 -17.49 2.58
C LEU A 209 -1.76 -18.00 3.38
N ASN A 210 -2.05 -18.86 4.35
CA ASN A 210 -1.00 -19.54 5.09
C ASN A 210 -0.26 -20.51 4.15
N PRO A 211 1.08 -20.58 4.19
CA PRO A 211 1.86 -21.48 3.31
C PRO A 211 1.52 -22.96 3.45
N ARG A 212 0.88 -23.36 4.56
CA ARG A 212 0.47 -24.74 4.86
C ARG A 212 -0.99 -25.03 4.51
N GLN A 213 -1.78 -24.00 4.21
CA GLN A 213 -3.19 -24.14 3.88
C GLN A 213 -3.34 -24.54 2.41
N SER A 214 -4.20 -25.52 2.14
CA SER A 214 -4.50 -25.91 0.76
C SER A 214 -5.36 -24.84 0.06
N TYR A 215 -5.23 -24.72 -1.26
CA TYR A 215 -6.05 -23.78 -2.03
C TYR A 215 -7.55 -24.14 -1.96
N LEU A 216 -7.87 -25.43 -1.92
CA LEU A 216 -9.23 -25.92 -1.70
C LEU A 216 -9.81 -25.42 -0.37
N GLU A 217 -9.07 -25.58 0.72
CA GLU A 217 -9.50 -25.13 2.06
C GLU A 217 -9.68 -23.62 2.11
N ALA A 218 -8.74 -22.86 1.56
CA ALA A 218 -8.83 -21.41 1.45
C ALA A 218 -10.05 -20.95 0.65
N LEU A 219 -10.36 -21.61 -0.47
CA LEU A 219 -11.56 -21.31 -1.26
C LEU A 219 -12.83 -21.66 -0.50
N LYS A 220 -12.89 -22.84 0.15
CA LYS A 220 -14.05 -23.24 0.97
C LYS A 220 -14.32 -22.24 2.10
N GLU A 221 -13.28 -21.80 2.80
CA GLU A 221 -13.38 -20.78 3.84
C GLU A 221 -13.87 -19.44 3.27
N THR A 222 -13.34 -19.02 2.12
CA THR A 222 -13.75 -17.79 1.43
C THR A 222 -15.21 -17.85 0.97
N PHE A 223 -15.65 -18.98 0.42
CA PHE A 223 -17.05 -19.22 0.05
C PHE A 223 -17.96 -19.22 1.27
N ALA A 224 -17.58 -19.90 2.36
CA ALA A 224 -18.35 -19.90 3.59
C ALA A 224 -18.48 -18.49 4.18
N HIS A 225 -17.40 -17.70 4.16
CA HIS A 225 -17.42 -16.31 4.59
C HIS A 225 -18.29 -15.43 3.69
N ALA A 226 -18.15 -15.53 2.36
CA ALA A 226 -18.99 -14.81 1.41
C ALA A 226 -20.47 -15.19 1.55
N GLY A 227 -20.77 -16.47 1.72
CA GLY A 227 -22.12 -16.98 1.98
C GLY A 227 -22.73 -16.41 3.26
N LYS A 228 -21.96 -16.30 4.35
CA LYS A 228 -22.38 -15.59 5.56
C LYS A 228 -22.69 -14.12 5.29
N LEU A 229 -21.86 -13.41 4.54
CA LEU A 229 -22.10 -11.99 4.21
C LEU A 229 -23.35 -11.79 3.34
N ILE A 230 -23.57 -12.68 2.36
CA ILE A 230 -24.74 -12.66 1.48
C ILE A 230 -26.02 -12.94 2.28
N THR A 231 -25.99 -13.95 3.17
CA THR A 231 -27.15 -14.37 3.98
C THR A 231 -27.46 -13.43 5.14
N MET A 232 -26.44 -12.84 5.79
CA MET A 232 -26.61 -11.85 6.86
C MET A 232 -27.46 -10.66 6.40
N LYS A 233 -27.50 -10.38 5.10
CA LYS A 233 -28.29 -9.30 4.52
C LYS A 233 -29.76 -9.64 4.20
N GLN A 234 -30.22 -10.86 4.51
CA GLN A 234 -31.66 -11.13 4.66
C GLN A 234 -32.20 -10.66 6.01
N LEU A 235 -31.35 -10.26 6.95
CA LEU A 235 -31.75 -9.31 7.98
C LEU A 235 -31.52 -7.88 7.47
N PRO A 236 -32.43 -6.92 7.75
CA PRO A 236 -32.22 -5.51 7.45
C PRO A 236 -31.10 -4.97 8.35
N ILE A 237 -29.85 -5.29 8.01
CA ILE A 237 -28.68 -4.73 8.66
C ILE A 237 -28.64 -3.28 8.23
N MET A 238 -29.01 -2.43 9.19
CA MET A 238 -28.44 -1.12 9.43
C MET A 238 -27.28 -0.85 8.46
N MET A 239 -27.56 -0.03 7.45
CA MET A 239 -26.49 0.77 6.87
C MET A 239 -25.67 1.33 8.05
N PRO A 240 -24.34 1.44 7.97
CA PRO A 240 -23.69 2.46 8.76
C PRO A 240 -24.32 3.76 8.24
N LYS A 241 -25.35 4.25 8.96
CA LYS A 241 -25.81 5.63 8.87
C LYS A 241 -24.53 6.47 8.75
N PRO A 242 -24.46 7.43 7.82
CA PRO A 242 -23.30 8.32 7.74
C PRO A 242 -22.99 8.73 9.17
N THR A 243 -21.80 8.41 9.66
CA THR A 243 -21.44 8.46 11.08
C THR A 243 -21.92 9.78 11.65
N THR A 244 -23.12 9.77 12.24
CA THR A 244 -23.71 10.96 12.82
C THR A 244 -22.84 11.20 14.02
N ILE A 245 -21.96 12.19 13.88
CA ILE A 245 -21.00 12.60 14.90
C ILE A 245 -21.80 12.63 16.21
N PRO A 246 -21.42 11.80 17.19
CA PRO A 246 -22.25 11.66 18.37
C PRO A 246 -22.34 13.02 19.04
N ARG A 247 -23.55 13.43 19.42
CA ARG A 247 -23.86 14.83 19.80
C ARG A 247 -22.95 15.35 20.93
N TRP A 248 -22.44 14.46 21.79
CA TRP A 248 -21.47 14.81 22.82
C TRP A 248 -20.15 15.37 22.28
N VAL A 249 -19.68 14.91 21.10
CA VAL A 249 -18.47 15.46 20.43
C VAL A 249 -18.73 16.88 19.95
N ILE A 250 -19.94 17.15 19.45
CA ILE A 250 -20.35 18.49 19.03
C ILE A 250 -20.43 19.42 20.25
N TYR A 251 -21.01 18.97 21.36
CA TYR A 251 -21.05 19.75 22.59
C TYR A 251 -19.66 19.97 23.21
N ALA A 252 -18.79 18.97 23.19
CA ALA A 252 -17.44 19.07 23.72
C ALA A 252 -16.57 20.06 22.90
N THR A 253 -16.67 20.00 21.57
CA THR A 253 -15.94 20.93 20.69
C THR A 253 -16.44 22.36 20.82
N LEU A 254 -17.75 22.58 20.89
CA LEU A 254 -18.33 23.90 21.17
C LEU A 254 -17.94 24.42 22.56
N GLY A 255 -17.91 23.56 23.57
CA GLY A 255 -17.48 23.90 24.93
C GLY A 255 -16.03 24.37 24.97
N LEU A 256 -15.12 23.63 24.32
CA LEU A 256 -13.70 24.01 24.21
C LEU A 256 -13.51 25.33 23.45
N LEU A 257 -14.31 25.58 22.42
CA LEU A 257 -14.24 26.82 21.66
C LEU A 257 -14.72 28.02 22.51
N ALA A 258 -15.77 27.83 23.31
CA ALA A 258 -16.24 28.83 24.27
C ALA A 258 -15.20 29.15 25.35
N THR A 259 -14.51 28.13 25.89
CA THR A 259 -13.48 28.38 26.91
C THR A 259 -12.31 29.20 26.37
N VAL A 260 -11.88 28.96 25.12
CA VAL A 260 -10.85 29.76 24.46
C VAL A 260 -11.31 31.22 24.29
N ILE A 261 -12.54 31.46 23.85
CA ILE A 261 -13.08 32.82 23.70
C ILE A 261 -13.14 33.53 25.06
N ILE A 262 -13.60 32.85 26.11
CA ILE A 262 -13.66 33.40 27.48
C ILE A 262 -12.26 33.72 27.99
N ALA A 263 -11.29 32.81 27.80
CA ALA A 263 -9.91 33.02 28.22
C ALA A 263 -9.29 34.25 27.53
N VAL A 264 -9.50 34.42 26.22
CA VAL A 264 -9.02 35.59 25.46
C VAL A 264 -9.72 36.88 25.94
N ARG A 265 -11.03 36.83 26.21
CA ARG A 265 -11.77 37.98 26.75
C ARG A 265 -11.28 38.36 28.15
N MET A 266 -11.01 37.38 29.01
CA MET A 266 -10.46 37.60 30.35
C MET A 266 -9.04 38.17 30.28
N ALA A 267 -8.17 37.62 29.42
CA ALA A 267 -6.82 38.15 29.21
C ALA A 267 -6.84 39.61 28.71
N ASN A 268 -7.75 39.92 27.79
CA ASN A 268 -7.95 41.29 27.30
C ASN A 268 -8.54 42.22 28.36
N TRP A 269 -9.46 41.74 29.20
CA TRP A 269 -10.03 42.52 30.29
C TRP A 269 -8.98 42.82 31.37
N VAL A 270 -8.18 41.82 31.75
CA VAL A 270 -7.07 41.97 32.70
C VAL A 270 -6.01 42.93 32.13
N SER A 271 -5.62 42.78 30.87
CA SER A 271 -4.68 43.72 30.23
C SER A 271 -5.21 45.14 30.23
N ARG A 272 -6.47 45.38 29.85
CA ARG A 272 -7.08 46.71 29.90
C ARG A 272 -7.19 47.27 31.32
N ARG A 273 -7.41 46.42 32.34
CA ARG A 273 -7.42 46.83 33.74
C ARG A 273 -6.02 47.21 34.22
N MET A 274 -5.00 46.46 33.82
CA MET A 274 -3.60 46.78 34.12
C MET A 274 -3.14 48.05 33.39
N ASP A 275 -3.55 48.28 32.14
CA ASP A 275 -3.25 49.51 31.40
C ASP A 275 -3.95 50.73 31.99
N ARG A 276 -5.18 50.57 32.52
CA ARG A 276 -5.87 51.63 33.28
C ARG A 276 -5.22 51.91 34.63
N ALA A 277 -4.68 50.89 35.29
CA ALA A 277 -3.90 51.02 36.53
C ALA A 277 -2.49 51.59 36.28
N ARG A 278 -1.94 51.41 35.07
CA ARG A 278 -0.65 51.92 34.60
C ARG A 278 -0.74 53.22 33.82
N LYS A 279 -1.86 53.95 33.83
CA LYS A 279 -1.81 55.37 33.50
C LYS A 279 -1.23 56.09 34.71
N PRO A 280 0.05 56.47 34.74
CA PRO A 280 0.43 57.58 35.59
C PRO A 280 -0.46 58.75 35.15
N LYS A 281 -1.22 59.32 36.08
CA LYS A 281 -1.38 60.78 36.05
C LYS A 281 0.04 61.32 35.88
N TRP A 282 0.22 62.40 35.14
CA TRP A 282 1.52 63.03 34.83
C TRP A 282 2.15 62.55 33.52
N CYS A 283 1.78 63.27 32.46
CA CYS A 283 2.61 63.46 31.29
C CYS A 283 3.92 64.15 31.72
N THR A 284 5.07 63.58 31.37
CA THR A 284 6.16 64.31 30.71
C THR A 284 7.15 63.30 30.13
N ALA A 285 7.64 63.65 28.94
CA ALA A 285 8.77 63.06 28.22
C ALA A 285 8.53 61.71 27.53
N SER A 286 8.11 61.83 26.27
CA SER A 286 8.63 61.02 25.17
C SER A 286 10.11 60.71 25.38
N TYR A 287 10.45 59.44 25.59
CA TYR A 287 11.74 58.92 25.19
C TYR A 287 11.51 57.84 24.14
N LYS A 288 12.12 58.10 22.99
CA LYS A 288 11.94 57.39 21.72
C LYS A 288 12.17 55.89 21.90
N ALA A 289 11.41 55.16 21.08
CA ALA A 289 11.57 53.77 20.78
C ALA A 289 13.05 53.36 20.65
N ASP A 290 13.41 52.20 21.21
CA ASP A 290 14.28 51.31 20.48
C ASP A 290 13.83 49.86 20.64
N SER A 291 13.40 49.30 19.52
CA SER A 291 13.02 47.92 19.34
C SER A 291 14.28 47.06 19.31
N ARG A 292 14.61 46.40 20.43
CA ARG A 292 15.56 45.27 20.43
C ARG A 292 15.50 44.52 21.77
N PHE A 293 15.49 43.19 21.64
CA PHE A 293 15.63 42.18 22.69
C PHE A 293 14.35 41.63 23.34
N ARG A 294 13.70 40.79 22.52
CA ARG A 294 13.18 39.46 22.89
C ARG A 294 14.02 38.79 23.99
N ALA A 295 13.32 38.21 24.96
CA ALA A 295 13.83 37.45 26.09
C ALA A 295 14.84 36.34 25.74
N GLY A 296 15.86 36.18 26.58
CA GLY A 296 16.78 35.05 26.57
C GLY A 296 17.85 35.14 27.66
N PHE A 297 17.58 34.52 28.81
CA PHE A 297 18.56 34.04 29.80
C PHE A 297 19.72 34.97 30.20
N ALA A 298 19.48 35.87 31.15
CA ALA A 298 20.51 36.35 32.10
C ALA A 298 19.82 37.01 33.30
N GLY A 299 19.20 36.18 34.15
CA GLY A 299 18.90 36.60 35.51
C GLY A 299 20.21 36.78 36.27
N GLY A 300 20.45 38.00 36.78
CA GLY A 300 21.47 38.25 37.78
C GLY A 300 22.54 39.22 37.34
N MET A 301 22.29 40.52 37.54
CA MET A 301 23.26 41.41 38.17
C MET A 301 22.57 42.73 38.53
N MET A 302 22.29 42.88 39.82
CA MET A 302 21.94 44.15 40.43
C MET A 302 23.11 45.13 40.25
N ILE A 303 22.90 46.24 39.55
CA ILE A 303 23.80 47.40 39.68
C ILE A 303 23.14 48.34 40.68
N ARG A 304 23.60 48.18 41.92
CA ARG A 304 23.39 49.08 43.04
C ARG A 304 24.23 50.33 42.79
N ASN A 305 23.59 51.48 42.76
CA ASN A 305 24.26 52.75 42.97
C ASN A 305 24.83 52.74 44.40
N GLU A 306 26.14 52.93 44.55
CA GLU A 306 26.76 53.87 45.50
C GLU A 306 28.26 53.56 45.70
N GLN A 307 29.02 54.64 45.55
CA GLN A 307 30.31 55.00 46.13
C GLN A 307 31.07 53.97 46.99
N THR A 308 32.37 53.86 46.67
CA THR A 308 33.50 53.52 47.54
C THR A 308 33.60 52.11 48.13
N ARG A 309 34.52 51.29 47.60
CA ARG A 309 35.74 50.86 48.33
C ARG A 309 36.66 49.98 47.46
N LYS A 310 37.96 50.22 47.65
CA LYS A 310 39.11 49.47 47.12
C LYS A 310 39.15 48.05 47.69
N SER A 311 39.39 47.04 46.85
CA SER A 311 40.38 45.97 47.10
C SER A 311 40.52 44.99 45.93
N THR A 312 41.70 45.04 45.31
CA THR A 312 42.55 43.93 44.84
C THR A 312 41.92 42.56 44.51
N MET A 313 42.08 42.14 43.26
CA MET A 313 42.38 40.73 42.95
C MET A 313 43.51 40.68 41.91
N MET A 314 44.61 40.05 42.32
CA MET A 314 45.82 39.84 41.54
C MET A 314 45.54 38.94 40.33
N PHE A 315 46.01 39.33 39.15
CA PHE A 315 46.32 38.38 38.08
C PHE A 315 47.82 38.24 37.93
N ARG A 316 48.27 37.00 38.10
CA ARG A 316 49.67 36.57 37.94
C ARG A 316 50.17 36.93 36.54
N SER A 317 51.37 37.51 36.53
CA SER A 317 52.21 37.76 35.38
C SER A 317 52.48 36.49 34.57
N PHE A 318 52.40 36.60 33.24
CA PHE A 318 53.37 35.96 32.36
C PHE A 318 54.05 37.03 31.53
N ASN A 319 55.30 37.32 31.89
CA ASN A 319 56.21 38.14 31.12
C ASN A 319 56.99 37.21 30.18
N LYS A 320 56.91 37.43 28.86
CA LYS A 320 58.01 37.09 27.96
C LYS A 320 58.02 37.96 26.71
N ARG A 321 58.86 39.00 26.80
CA ARG A 321 59.81 39.52 25.80
C ARG A 321 59.29 39.96 24.43
N ASN A 322 59.21 41.29 24.31
CA ASN A 322 59.91 42.16 23.36
C ASN A 322 60.24 41.62 21.96
N GLY A 323 59.72 42.30 20.93
CA GLY A 323 60.30 42.28 19.59
C GLY A 323 59.55 43.06 18.51
N ILE A 324 59.75 44.38 18.49
CA ILE A 324 59.74 45.28 17.29
C ILE A 324 58.36 45.82 16.80
N PRO A 325 58.19 47.17 16.64
CA PRO A 325 57.00 47.80 16.06
C PRO A 325 57.28 48.34 14.62
N PRO A 326 56.44 49.21 14.04
CA PRO A 326 55.44 48.89 13.02
C PRO A 326 55.78 49.43 11.62
N ALA A 327 55.24 48.81 10.56
CA ALA A 327 55.03 49.43 9.24
C ALA A 327 54.26 48.43 8.38
N GLN A 328 53.37 48.76 7.44
CA GLN A 328 52.69 49.95 6.97
C GLN A 328 51.57 49.41 6.06
N ARG A 329 50.50 50.20 5.90
CA ARG A 329 49.44 50.09 4.88
C ARG A 329 49.84 49.30 3.60
N ILE A 330 49.03 48.34 3.17
CA ILE A 330 48.01 48.37 2.10
C ILE A 330 47.42 46.96 2.00
#